data_AF-A0A6G8RSH8-F1
#
_entry.id   AF-A0A6G8RSH8-F1
#
_cell.length_a   1.000
_cell.length_b   1.000
_cell.length_c   1.000
_cell.angle_alpha   90.00
_cell.angle_beta   90.00
_cell.angle_gamma   90.00
#
_symmetry.space_group_name_H-M   'P 1'
#
loop_
_entity.id
_entity.type
_entity.pdbx_description
1 polymer ?
#
loop_
_entity_poly.entity_id
_entity_poly.type
_entity_poly.pdbx_seq_one_letter_code
_entity_poly.pdbx_strand_id
1 'polypeptide(L)'
;MSEQLQQKPKAPRKKFKLTKQLIRIALDNGHTQISIQKMCRLSSQSQVSDWKNGVKLAYEDQIKPLLDLYGHKLRKVTSQLYQVHKSEEEIQLEEENGTEESFPIKFILVEGKVILREKFINPQRDYQGRIKRKDAQAILSIHDQGDNKFRCVIQKLITFKPNNNHPAHHEVSANFLAEITEPLDINELIQFVRNYREESLVNEEYLINYFTIDYLLLNSLVMNGYQVKEVEVLPATW
;
A
#
# COMPACT_ATOMS: atom_id res chain seq x y z
N MET A 1 35.13 45.82 0.82
CA MET A 1 34.82 44.51 1.42
C MET A 1 33.49 44.07 0.87
N SER A 2 33.49 43.04 0.02
CA SER A 2 32.28 42.54 -0.62
C SER A 2 31.83 41.28 0.12
N GLU A 3 30.74 41.37 0.87
CA GLU A 3 30.09 40.22 1.51
C GLU A 3 29.57 39.27 0.44
N GLN A 4 30.21 38.11 0.32
CA GLN A 4 29.70 36.99 -0.46
C GLN A 4 28.54 36.35 0.31
N LEU A 5 27.32 36.59 -0.15
CA LEU A 5 26.11 35.89 0.30
C LEU A 5 26.28 34.38 0.07
N GLN A 6 26.53 33.65 1.15
CA GLN A 6 26.49 32.19 1.15
C GLN A 6 25.07 31.71 0.82
N GLN A 7 24.89 31.13 -0.36
CA GLN A 7 23.64 30.49 -0.74
C GLN A 7 23.47 29.20 0.07
N LYS A 8 22.47 29.16 0.95
CA LYS A 8 22.02 27.91 1.58
C LYS A 8 21.59 26.91 0.48
N PRO A 9 21.99 25.63 0.54
CA PRO A 9 21.56 24.63 -0.43
C PRO A 9 20.03 24.48 -0.38
N LYS A 10 19.36 24.72 -1.51
CA LYS A 10 17.92 24.51 -1.65
C LYS A 10 17.62 23.02 -1.45
N ALA A 11 16.61 22.72 -0.64
CA ALA A 11 16.14 21.35 -0.44
C ALA A 11 15.81 20.68 -1.79
N PRO A 12 16.16 19.39 -1.97
CA PRO A 12 15.91 18.69 -3.22
C PRO A 12 14.40 18.63 -3.52
N ARG A 13 14.04 18.87 -4.78
CA ARG A 13 12.62 18.81 -5.21
C ARG A 13 12.08 17.40 -5.02
N LYS A 14 10.94 17.28 -4.33
CA LYS A 14 10.29 16.00 -4.05
C LYS A 14 9.62 15.46 -5.32
N LYS A 15 9.86 14.18 -5.62
CA LYS A 15 9.24 13.46 -6.74
C LYS A 15 7.92 12.84 -6.29
N PHE A 16 6.91 12.90 -7.15
CA PHE A 16 5.60 12.32 -6.88
C PHE A 16 5.55 10.85 -7.30
N LYS A 17 5.34 9.94 -6.34
CA LYS A 17 5.44 8.49 -6.59
C LYS A 17 4.33 7.93 -7.49
N LEU A 18 3.17 8.58 -7.52
CA LEU A 18 2.00 8.13 -8.27
C LEU A 18 1.85 8.85 -9.62
N THR A 19 2.92 9.47 -10.13
CA THR A 19 2.91 10.19 -11.43
C THR A 19 2.25 9.37 -12.53
N LYS A 20 2.64 8.10 -12.70
CA LYS A 20 2.11 7.24 -13.78
C LYS A 20 0.60 7.06 -13.69
N GLN A 21 0.08 6.82 -12.49
CA GLN A 21 -1.36 6.61 -12.26
C GLN A 21 -2.13 7.91 -12.45
N LEU A 22 -1.59 9.03 -11.96
CA LEU A 22 -2.20 10.35 -12.14
C LEU A 22 -2.28 10.75 -13.63
N ILE A 23 -1.25 10.43 -14.41
CA ILE A 23 -1.24 10.66 -15.85
C ILE A 23 -2.25 9.76 -16.56
N ARG A 24 -2.37 8.48 -16.17
CA ARG A 24 -3.41 7.59 -16.70
C ARG A 24 -4.81 8.13 -16.45
N ILE A 25 -5.10 8.56 -15.22
CA ILE A 25 -6.39 9.17 -14.88
C ILE A 25 -6.68 10.38 -15.76
N ALA A 26 -5.70 11.27 -15.96
CA ALA A 26 -5.89 12.43 -16.84
C ALA A 26 -6.22 12.01 -18.29
N LEU A 27 -5.50 11.02 -18.83
CA LEU A 27 -5.75 10.49 -20.17
C LEU A 27 -7.14 9.82 -20.30
N ASP A 28 -7.53 9.04 -19.30
CA ASP A 28 -8.85 8.38 -19.25
C ASP A 28 -10.01 9.39 -19.17
N ASN A 29 -9.73 10.61 -18.68
CA ASN A 29 -10.67 11.73 -18.64
C ASN A 29 -10.60 12.62 -19.90
N GLY A 30 -9.99 12.13 -20.99
CA GLY A 30 -9.98 12.79 -22.30
C GLY A 30 -8.85 13.79 -22.51
N HIS A 31 -7.91 13.93 -21.58
CA HIS A 31 -6.72 14.74 -21.85
C HIS A 31 -5.77 14.05 -22.83
N THR A 32 -5.06 14.85 -23.62
CA THR A 32 -3.98 14.37 -24.49
C THR A 32 -2.63 14.67 -23.84
N GLN A 33 -1.56 14.03 -24.30
CA GLN A 33 -0.21 14.35 -23.79
C GLN A 33 0.15 15.82 -24.00
N ILE A 34 -0.32 16.44 -25.09
CA ILE A 34 -0.12 17.86 -25.39
C ILE A 34 -0.88 18.73 -24.39
N SER A 35 -2.13 18.40 -24.06
CA SER A 35 -2.89 19.20 -23.09
C SER A 35 -2.33 19.07 -21.68
N ILE A 36 -1.86 17.88 -21.29
CA ILE A 36 -1.14 17.65 -20.02
C ILE A 36 0.16 18.45 -19.98
N GLN A 37 0.96 18.44 -21.06
CA GLN A 37 2.19 19.21 -21.16
C GLN A 37 1.93 20.70 -20.91
N LYS A 38 0.93 21.27 -21.59
CA LYS A 38 0.55 22.68 -21.43
C LYS A 38 0.08 22.98 -20.01
N MET A 39 -0.75 22.11 -19.44
CA MET A 39 -1.28 22.26 -18.08
C MET A 39 -0.18 22.24 -17.02
N CYS A 40 0.78 21.32 -17.15
CA CYS A 40 1.92 21.18 -16.23
C CYS A 40 3.10 22.11 -16.59
N ARG A 41 2.94 23.00 -17.59
CA ARG A 41 3.96 23.94 -18.08
C ARG A 41 5.30 23.27 -18.41
N LEU A 42 5.23 22.10 -19.04
CA LEU A 42 6.41 21.31 -19.39
C LEU A 42 7.00 21.78 -20.72
N SER A 43 8.33 21.68 -20.81
CA SER A 43 9.08 22.10 -22.00
C SER A 43 8.85 21.17 -23.18
N SER A 44 8.49 19.90 -22.96
CA SER A 44 8.26 18.93 -24.04
C SER A 44 7.19 17.90 -23.70
N GLN A 45 6.41 17.49 -24.72
CA GLN A 45 5.49 16.35 -24.65
C GLN A 45 6.21 15.03 -24.32
N SER A 46 7.48 14.89 -24.67
CA SER A 46 8.27 13.69 -24.35
C SER A 46 8.35 13.43 -22.84
N GLN A 47 8.34 14.47 -22.01
CA GLN A 47 8.30 14.35 -20.55
C GLN A 47 7.01 13.68 -20.08
N VAL A 48 5.87 14.01 -20.69
CA VAL A 48 4.58 13.38 -20.39
C VAL A 48 4.57 11.92 -20.83
N SER A 49 5.25 11.59 -21.93
CA SER A 49 5.41 10.21 -22.38
C SER A 49 6.25 9.38 -21.39
N ASP A 50 7.38 9.91 -20.92
CA ASP A 50 8.22 9.28 -19.88
C ASP A 50 7.40 8.99 -18.62
N TRP A 51 6.57 9.95 -18.20
CA TRP A 51 5.69 9.81 -17.05
C TRP A 51 4.58 8.78 -17.25
N LYS A 52 3.92 8.78 -18.42
CA LYS A 52 2.89 7.81 -18.80
C LYS A 52 3.44 6.38 -18.77
N ASN A 53 4.67 6.20 -19.22
CA ASN A 53 5.33 4.88 -19.27
C ASN A 53 5.93 4.49 -17.92
N GLY A 54 6.15 5.45 -17.01
CA GLY A 54 6.77 5.23 -15.71
C GLY A 54 8.30 5.21 -15.76
N VAL A 55 8.89 5.76 -16.82
CA VAL A 55 10.35 5.89 -17.00
C VAL A 55 10.90 6.95 -16.05
N LYS A 56 10.14 8.02 -15.80
CA LYS A 56 10.49 9.09 -14.85
C LYS A 56 9.30 9.46 -13.98
N LEU A 57 9.59 9.91 -12.76
CA LEU A 57 8.60 10.55 -11.88
C LEU A 57 8.60 12.06 -12.11
N ALA A 58 7.43 12.67 -11.99
CA ALA A 58 7.29 14.12 -11.99
C ALA A 58 7.74 14.70 -10.64
N TYR A 59 8.18 15.94 -10.62
CA TYR A 59 8.28 16.67 -9.37
C TYR A 59 6.88 17.12 -8.89
N GLU A 60 6.68 17.20 -7.58
CA GLU A 60 5.38 17.56 -6.99
C GLU A 60 4.89 18.94 -7.45
N ASP A 61 5.80 19.90 -7.62
CA ASP A 61 5.52 21.25 -8.13
C ASP A 61 4.98 21.22 -9.57
N GLN A 62 5.57 20.39 -10.43
CA GLN A 62 5.19 20.26 -11.83
C GLN A 62 3.83 19.60 -12.02
N ILE A 63 3.53 18.59 -11.19
CA ILE A 63 2.31 17.80 -11.35
C ILE A 63 1.12 18.30 -10.52
N LYS A 64 1.35 19.34 -9.70
CA LYS A 64 0.32 20.00 -8.89
C LYS A 64 -0.99 20.31 -9.64
N PRO A 65 -0.97 20.86 -10.87
CA PRO A 65 -2.22 21.11 -11.61
C PRO A 65 -3.06 19.84 -11.85
N LEU A 66 -2.41 18.69 -12.09
CA LEU A 66 -3.12 17.41 -12.23
C LEU A 66 -3.56 16.86 -10.88
N LEU A 67 -2.78 17.07 -9.82
CA LEU A 67 -3.17 16.69 -8.46
C LEU A 67 -4.41 17.46 -7.99
N ASP A 68 -4.49 18.75 -8.28
CA ASP A 68 -5.64 19.58 -7.91
C ASP A 68 -6.91 19.09 -8.62
N LEU A 69 -6.81 18.68 -9.89
CA LEU A 69 -7.95 18.17 -10.67
C LEU A 69 -8.31 16.71 -10.34
N TYR A 70 -7.32 15.83 -10.21
CA TYR A 70 -7.51 14.38 -10.20
C TYR A 70 -7.00 13.70 -8.94
N GLY A 71 -6.46 14.42 -7.96
CA GLY A 71 -6.00 13.86 -6.70
C GLY A 71 -7.09 13.11 -5.94
N HIS A 72 -8.35 13.54 -6.05
CA HIS A 72 -9.49 12.81 -5.47
C HIS A 72 -9.76 11.47 -6.19
N LYS A 73 -9.64 11.43 -7.53
CA LYS A 73 -9.77 10.18 -8.31
C LYS A 73 -8.60 9.26 -8.06
N LEU A 74 -7.39 9.82 -7.96
CA LEU A 74 -6.18 9.08 -7.65
C LEU A 74 -6.30 8.41 -6.30
N ARG A 75 -6.74 9.15 -5.27
CA ARG A 75 -7.04 8.60 -3.94
C ARG A 75 -8.00 7.40 -4.07
N LYS A 76 -9.18 7.60 -4.67
CA LYS A 76 -10.17 6.52 -4.91
C LYS A 76 -9.61 5.29 -5.62
N VAL A 77 -8.75 5.46 -6.62
CA VAL A 77 -8.15 4.34 -7.38
C VAL A 77 -7.09 3.60 -6.57
N THR A 78 -6.43 4.29 -5.63
CA THR A 78 -5.44 3.67 -4.74
C THR A 78 -6.05 3.11 -3.46
N SER A 79 -7.27 3.51 -3.12
CA SER A 79 -7.94 3.08 -1.90
C SER A 79 -8.39 1.62 -1.95
N GLN A 80 -8.41 0.98 -0.79
CA GLN A 80 -9.00 -0.35 -0.63
C GLN A 80 -9.98 -0.35 0.54
N LEU A 81 -11.14 -1.00 0.35
CA LEU A 81 -12.17 -1.17 1.38
C LEU A 81 -11.89 -2.44 2.18
N TYR A 82 -11.99 -2.34 3.50
CA TYR A 82 -11.78 -3.44 4.44
C TYR A 82 -12.96 -3.59 5.37
N GLN A 83 -13.27 -4.84 5.70
CA GLN A 83 -14.22 -5.21 6.74
C GLN A 83 -13.46 -5.40 8.05
N VAL A 84 -13.85 -4.72 9.13
CA VAL A 84 -13.21 -4.83 10.45
C VAL A 84 -14.26 -5.06 11.53
N HIS A 85 -13.85 -5.64 12.66
CA HIS A 85 -14.69 -5.68 13.85
C HIS A 85 -14.84 -4.30 14.47
N LYS A 86 -16.04 -3.99 14.97
CA LYS A 86 -16.23 -2.88 15.90
C LYS A 86 -15.60 -3.27 17.24
N SER A 87 -15.04 -2.27 17.91
CA SER A 87 -14.64 -2.38 19.32
C SER A 87 -15.88 -2.47 20.22
N GLU A 88 -15.72 -2.99 21.43
CA GLU A 88 -16.83 -3.08 22.39
C GLU A 88 -17.38 -1.69 22.73
N GLU A 89 -16.50 -0.68 22.82
CA GLU A 89 -16.89 0.71 23.07
C GLU A 89 -17.74 1.29 21.94
N GLU A 90 -17.42 0.97 20.68
CA GLU A 90 -18.22 1.41 19.53
C GLU A 90 -19.61 0.77 19.52
N ILE A 91 -19.70 -0.51 19.89
CA ILE A 91 -20.98 -1.23 19.97
C ILE A 91 -21.84 -0.60 21.07
N GLN A 92 -21.28 -0.37 22.25
CA GLN A 92 -21.97 0.27 23.38
C GLN A 92 -22.48 1.68 23.02
N LEU A 93 -21.65 2.51 22.37
CA LEU A 93 -22.06 3.85 21.93
C LEU A 93 -23.21 3.80 20.91
N GLU A 94 -23.27 2.81 20.03
CA GLU A 94 -24.38 2.65 19.08
C GLU A 94 -25.67 2.21 19.78
N GLU A 95 -25.56 1.32 20.76
CA GLU A 95 -26.69 0.89 21.60
C GLU A 95 -27.24 2.06 22.43
N GLU A 96 -26.37 2.87 23.03
CA GLU A 96 -26.74 4.08 23.78
C GLU A 96 -27.42 5.14 22.89
N ASN A 97 -27.02 5.26 21.62
CA ASN A 97 -27.61 6.17 20.65
C ASN A 97 -28.92 5.65 20.03
N GLY A 98 -29.45 4.51 20.50
CA GLY A 98 -30.77 4.00 20.13
C GLY A 98 -30.80 3.14 18.86
N THR A 99 -29.68 2.52 18.47
CA THR A 99 -29.65 1.58 17.34
C THR A 99 -30.13 0.19 17.80
N GLU A 100 -31.27 -0.29 17.31
CA GLU A 100 -31.92 -1.52 17.80
C GLU A 100 -31.11 -2.82 17.54
N GLU A 101 -30.19 -2.84 16.57
CA GLU A 101 -29.27 -3.96 16.34
C GLU A 101 -27.89 -3.44 15.87
N SER A 102 -26.91 -3.33 16.77
CA SER A 102 -25.55 -3.00 16.37
C SER A 102 -24.93 -4.16 15.59
N PHE A 103 -24.68 -3.94 14.30
CA PHE A 103 -23.95 -4.87 13.46
C PHE A 103 -22.47 -4.85 13.90
N PRO A 104 -21.84 -5.99 14.27
CA PRO A 104 -20.51 -6.03 14.93
C PRO A 104 -19.34 -5.74 13.98
N ILE A 105 -19.65 -5.30 12.76
CA ILE A 105 -18.72 -5.07 11.67
C ILE A 105 -18.89 -3.63 11.20
N LYS A 106 -17.76 -2.98 10.91
CA LYS A 106 -17.71 -1.69 10.21
C LYS A 106 -16.80 -1.81 8.98
N PHE A 107 -16.95 -0.86 8.06
CA PHE A 107 -16.17 -0.81 6.82
C PHE A 107 -15.22 0.38 6.85
N ILE A 108 -13.94 0.13 6.62
CA ILE A 108 -12.90 1.16 6.59
C ILE A 108 -12.32 1.23 5.18
N LEU A 109 -12.39 2.42 4.56
CA LEU A 109 -11.70 2.72 3.33
C LEU A 109 -10.31 3.26 3.64
N VAL A 110 -9.26 2.49 3.33
CA VAL A 110 -7.87 2.92 3.50
C VAL A 110 -7.40 3.50 2.17
N GLU A 111 -7.15 4.81 2.14
CA GLU A 111 -6.55 5.47 0.96
C GLU A 111 -5.07 5.14 0.82
N GLY A 112 -4.44 5.49 -0.30
CA GLY A 112 -2.98 5.33 -0.46
C GLY A 112 -2.57 4.02 -1.12
N LYS A 113 -1.43 4.05 -1.80
CA LYS A 113 -0.98 2.96 -2.68
C LYS A 113 -0.58 1.74 -1.85
N VAL A 114 -1.11 0.58 -2.20
CA VAL A 114 -0.60 -0.70 -1.70
C VAL A 114 0.78 -0.99 -2.31
N ILE A 115 1.83 -0.97 -1.49
CA ILE A 115 3.21 -1.22 -1.93
C ILE A 115 3.62 -2.69 -1.76
N LEU A 116 3.04 -3.38 -0.78
CA LEU A 116 3.20 -4.82 -0.56
C LEU A 116 1.82 -5.42 -0.34
N ARG A 117 1.57 -6.58 -0.94
CA ARG A 117 0.39 -7.41 -0.65
C ARG A 117 0.79 -8.87 -0.69
N GLU A 118 1.14 -9.41 0.46
CA GLU A 118 1.57 -10.80 0.61
C GLU A 118 0.43 -11.68 1.09
N LYS A 119 0.22 -12.81 0.41
CA LYS A 119 -0.76 -13.82 0.80
C LYS A 119 -0.05 -14.92 1.58
N PHE A 120 -0.53 -15.19 2.78
CA PHE A 120 -0.05 -16.31 3.59
C PHE A 120 -0.84 -17.56 3.18
N ILE A 121 -0.14 -18.46 2.50
CA ILE A 121 -0.68 -19.69 1.95
C ILE A 121 0.10 -20.82 2.60
N ASN A 122 -0.61 -21.86 3.04
CA ASN A 122 -0.01 -23.11 3.49
C ASN A 122 0.02 -24.11 2.31
N PRO A 123 1.14 -24.23 1.56
CA PRO A 123 1.24 -25.18 0.47
C PRO A 123 1.39 -26.60 1.02
N GLN A 124 0.30 -27.36 1.01
CA GLN A 124 0.39 -28.80 1.22
C GLN A 124 0.85 -29.50 -0.05
N ARG A 125 1.77 -30.45 0.08
CA ARG A 125 2.13 -31.33 -1.02
C ARG A 125 1.18 -32.54 -1.03
N ASP A 126 0.74 -32.93 -2.22
CA ASP A 126 0.09 -34.23 -2.38
C ASP A 126 1.11 -35.37 -2.28
N TYR A 127 0.63 -36.61 -2.33
CA TYR A 127 1.45 -37.83 -2.29
C TYR A 127 2.41 -37.95 -3.49
N GLN A 128 2.23 -37.14 -4.54
CA GLN A 128 3.12 -37.03 -5.70
C GLN A 128 4.07 -35.82 -5.61
N GLY A 129 4.08 -35.10 -4.47
CA GLY A 129 4.91 -33.93 -4.24
C GLY A 129 4.42 -32.65 -4.91
N ARG A 130 3.26 -32.63 -5.56
CA ARG A 130 2.68 -31.44 -6.20
C ARG A 130 2.06 -30.53 -5.15
N ILE A 131 2.23 -29.22 -5.32
CA ILE A 131 1.63 -28.22 -4.44
C ILE A 131 0.13 -28.16 -4.70
N LYS A 132 -0.68 -28.56 -3.71
CA LYS A 132 -2.12 -28.26 -3.70
C LYS A 132 -2.28 -26.77 -3.43
N ARG A 133 -2.85 -26.01 -4.37
CA ARG A 133 -3.20 -24.61 -4.13
C ARG A 133 -4.34 -24.57 -3.11
N LYS A 134 -4.05 -24.03 -1.93
CA LYS A 134 -5.05 -23.64 -0.93
C LYS A 134 -5.32 -22.15 -1.03
N ASP A 135 -6.49 -21.76 -0.52
CA ASP A 135 -6.82 -20.36 -0.31
C ASP A 135 -5.91 -19.74 0.75
N ALA A 136 -5.64 -18.44 0.58
CA ALA A 136 -4.87 -17.68 1.55
C ALA A 136 -5.62 -17.65 2.88
N GLN A 137 -4.92 -17.98 3.97
CA GLN A 137 -5.49 -17.94 5.33
C GLN A 137 -5.36 -16.55 5.93
N ALA A 138 -4.36 -15.79 5.50
CA ALA A 138 -4.22 -14.39 5.83
C ALA A 138 -3.55 -13.62 4.68
N ILE A 139 -3.71 -12.30 4.69
CA ILE A 139 -3.11 -11.37 3.73
C ILE A 139 -2.55 -10.18 4.49
N LEU A 140 -1.27 -9.90 4.32
CA LEU A 140 -0.65 -8.66 4.79
C LEU A 140 -0.58 -7.66 3.64
N SER A 141 -1.27 -6.53 3.78
CA SER A 141 -1.20 -5.40 2.86
C SER A 141 -0.53 -4.21 3.54
N ILE A 142 0.34 -3.49 2.84
CA ILE A 142 0.99 -2.27 3.32
C ILE A 142 0.59 -1.11 2.41
N HIS A 143 -0.12 -0.13 2.97
CA HIS A 143 -0.49 1.10 2.28
C HIS A 143 0.52 2.21 2.57
N ASP A 144 1.07 2.80 1.52
CA ASP A 144 1.77 4.09 1.55
C ASP A 144 0.74 5.23 1.59
N GLN A 145 0.68 5.93 2.72
CA GLN A 145 -0.20 7.08 2.96
C GLN A 145 0.43 8.41 2.51
N GLY A 146 1.64 8.39 1.96
CA GLY A 146 2.45 9.59 1.75
C GLY A 146 3.21 10.01 3.02
N ASP A 147 4.08 11.01 2.87
CA ASP A 147 4.87 11.61 3.97
C ASP A 147 5.57 10.60 4.90
N ASN A 148 6.07 9.51 4.31
CA ASN A 148 6.74 8.41 5.01
C ASN A 148 5.86 7.78 6.11
N LYS A 149 4.55 7.79 5.93
CA LYS A 149 3.58 7.11 6.78
C LYS A 149 2.95 5.93 6.06
N PHE A 150 2.79 4.84 6.80
CA PHE A 150 2.30 3.58 6.30
C PHE A 150 1.20 3.04 7.21
N ARG A 151 0.23 2.33 6.64
CA ARG A 151 -0.71 1.50 7.41
C ARG A 151 -0.54 0.05 7.01
N CYS A 152 -0.41 -0.81 8.01
CA CYS A 152 -0.47 -2.26 7.82
C CYS A 152 -1.91 -2.72 7.97
N VAL A 153 -2.32 -3.61 7.07
CA VAL A 153 -3.62 -4.27 7.12
C VAL A 153 -3.39 -5.77 7.10
N ILE A 154 -3.73 -6.43 8.19
CA ILE A 154 -3.70 -7.90 8.30
C ILE A 154 -5.13 -8.40 8.13
N GLN A 155 -5.40 -9.05 7.01
CA GLN A 155 -6.68 -9.69 6.73
C GLN A 155 -6.59 -11.16 7.11
N LYS A 156 -7.46 -11.68 7.98
CA LYS A 156 -7.57 -13.10 8.33
C LYS A 156 -8.85 -13.68 7.72
N LEU A 157 -8.75 -14.90 7.19
CA LEU A 157 -9.88 -15.59 6.57
C LEU A 157 -10.98 -15.81 7.61
N ILE A 158 -12.22 -15.49 7.25
CA ILE A 158 -13.38 -15.74 8.11
C ILE A 158 -13.59 -17.26 8.18
N THR A 159 -13.67 -17.83 9.37
CA THR A 159 -13.93 -19.26 9.57
C THR A 159 -15.20 -19.46 10.39
N PHE A 160 -16.10 -20.33 9.93
CA PHE A 160 -17.32 -20.69 10.63
C PHE A 160 -17.17 -22.10 11.24
N LYS A 161 -17.12 -22.18 12.58
CA LYS A 161 -17.07 -23.43 13.38
C LYS A 161 -15.76 -24.25 13.24
N PRO A 162 -15.52 -25.24 14.12
CA PRO A 162 -14.26 -26.01 14.14
C PRO A 162 -13.99 -26.86 12.89
N ASN A 163 -14.96 -27.00 11.98
CA ASN A 163 -14.85 -27.85 10.79
C ASN A 163 -14.11 -27.16 9.63
N ASN A 164 -13.46 -26.01 9.84
CA ASN A 164 -12.69 -25.25 8.83
C ASN A 164 -13.50 -24.85 7.58
N ASN A 165 -14.83 -24.73 7.69
CA ASN A 165 -15.61 -24.13 6.62
C ASN A 165 -15.37 -22.62 6.60
N HIS A 166 -14.99 -22.09 5.44
CA HIS A 166 -14.78 -20.66 5.22
C HIS A 166 -15.69 -20.18 4.07
N PRO A 167 -16.05 -18.89 4.03
CA PRO A 167 -16.71 -18.33 2.87
C PRO A 167 -15.79 -18.47 1.65
N ALA A 168 -16.39 -18.85 0.53
CA ALA A 168 -15.73 -18.99 -0.77
C ALA A 168 -16.40 -18.06 -1.78
N HIS A 169 -16.61 -16.81 -1.39
CA HIS A 169 -17.19 -15.81 -2.27
C HIS A 169 -16.22 -15.44 -3.39
N HIS A 170 -16.74 -15.14 -4.58
CA HIS A 170 -15.94 -14.79 -5.76
C HIS A 170 -15.17 -13.48 -5.55
N GLU A 171 -15.76 -12.52 -4.83
CA GLU A 171 -15.06 -11.34 -4.34
C GLU A 171 -14.20 -11.75 -3.14
N VAL A 172 -12.92 -12.06 -3.41
CA VAL A 172 -11.97 -12.61 -2.43
C VAL A 172 -11.88 -11.76 -1.18
N SER A 173 -11.96 -10.44 -1.30
CA SER A 173 -11.85 -9.49 -0.18
C SER A 173 -12.97 -9.66 0.85
N ALA A 174 -14.15 -10.12 0.42
CA ALA A 174 -15.30 -10.36 1.29
C ALA A 174 -15.15 -11.61 2.18
N ASN A 175 -14.14 -12.45 1.91
CA ASN A 175 -13.88 -13.65 2.71
C ASN A 175 -13.00 -13.36 3.94
N PHE A 176 -12.55 -12.12 4.15
CA PHE A 176 -11.59 -11.79 5.20
C PHE A 176 -12.06 -10.67 6.13
N LEU A 177 -11.64 -10.74 7.39
CA LEU A 177 -11.73 -9.67 8.37
C LEU A 177 -10.34 -9.04 8.58
N ALA A 178 -10.30 -7.73 8.70
CA ALA A 178 -9.06 -6.97 8.78
C ALA A 178 -8.81 -6.40 10.18
N GLU A 179 -7.54 -6.40 10.56
CA GLU A 179 -6.95 -5.60 11.63
C GLU A 179 -6.07 -4.55 10.96
N ILE A 180 -6.22 -3.27 11.34
CA ILE A 180 -5.56 -2.14 10.69
C ILE A 180 -4.76 -1.39 11.75
N THR A 181 -3.48 -1.14 11.48
CA THR A 181 -2.63 -0.38 12.39
C THR A 181 -2.88 1.11 12.28
N GLU A 182 -2.50 1.86 13.33
CA GLU A 182 -2.24 3.29 13.21
C GLU A 182 -1.09 3.60 12.21
N PRO A 183 -0.93 4.86 11.75
CA PRO A 183 0.11 5.23 10.80
C PRO A 183 1.51 5.06 11.40
N LEU A 184 2.28 4.15 10.81
CA LEU A 184 3.65 3.83 11.18
C LEU A 184 4.63 4.63 10.30
N ASP A 185 5.75 5.05 10.86
CA ASP A 185 6.93 5.43 10.07
C ASP A 185 7.67 4.19 9.53
N ILE A 186 8.75 4.40 8.77
CA ILE A 186 9.47 3.30 8.12
C ILE A 186 10.12 2.32 9.12
N ASN A 187 10.63 2.80 10.26
CA ASN A 187 11.27 1.94 11.25
C ASN A 187 10.21 1.19 12.06
N GLU A 188 9.13 1.89 12.44
CA GLU A 188 7.97 1.29 13.10
C GLU A 188 7.33 0.21 12.22
N LEU A 189 7.24 0.43 10.91
CA LEU A 189 6.75 -0.54 9.94
C LEU A 189 7.63 -1.80 9.90
N ILE A 190 8.95 -1.64 9.79
CA ILE A 190 9.89 -2.77 9.77
C ILE A 190 9.78 -3.56 11.07
N GLN A 191 9.77 -2.87 12.21
CA GLN A 191 9.65 -3.53 13.50
C GLN A 191 8.31 -4.27 13.65
N PHE A 192 7.21 -3.66 13.20
CA PHE A 192 5.88 -4.28 13.23
C PHE A 192 5.86 -5.59 12.43
N VAL A 193 6.38 -5.59 11.20
CA VAL A 193 6.40 -6.80 10.36
C VAL A 193 7.31 -7.88 10.95
N ARG A 194 8.44 -7.50 11.55
CA ARG A 194 9.35 -8.44 12.23
C ARG A 194 8.72 -9.05 13.48
N ASN A 195 8.05 -8.25 14.30
CA ASN A 195 7.30 -8.77 15.45
C ASN A 195 6.21 -9.73 14.99
N TYR A 196 5.42 -9.34 13.98
CA TYR A 196 4.39 -10.21 13.42
C TYR A 196 4.96 -11.52 12.86
N ARG A 197 6.13 -11.47 12.21
CA ARG A 197 6.86 -12.65 11.75
C ARG A 197 7.18 -13.59 12.91
N GLU A 198 7.76 -13.09 14.00
CA GLU A 198 8.13 -13.93 15.15
C GLU A 198 6.91 -14.42 15.97
N GLU A 199 5.84 -13.63 16.05
CA GLU A 199 4.67 -13.95 16.89
C GLU A 199 3.64 -14.83 16.15
N SER A 200 3.45 -14.61 14.85
CA SER A 200 2.33 -15.21 14.09
C SER A 200 2.75 -16.20 13.01
N LEU A 201 4.00 -16.12 12.51
CA LEU A 201 4.46 -16.95 11.39
C LEU A 201 5.42 -18.09 11.82
N VAL A 202 5.79 -18.19 13.10
CA VAL A 202 6.61 -19.28 13.66
C VAL A 202 5.78 -20.54 13.85
N ASN A 203 5.29 -21.10 12.75
CA ASN A 203 4.64 -22.40 12.70
C ASN A 203 4.87 -23.04 11.33
N GLU A 204 4.68 -24.36 11.25
CA GLU A 204 4.92 -25.12 10.02
C GLU A 204 4.02 -24.65 8.85
N GLU A 205 2.84 -24.09 9.15
CA GLU A 205 1.88 -23.66 8.14
C GLU A 205 2.34 -22.42 7.36
N TYR A 206 3.11 -21.53 8.00
CA TYR A 206 3.56 -20.27 7.42
C TYR A 206 5.09 -20.13 7.34
N LEU A 207 5.82 -21.24 7.47
CA LEU A 207 7.28 -21.22 7.52
C LEU A 207 7.92 -20.55 6.30
N ILE A 208 7.34 -20.69 5.10
CA ILE A 208 7.81 -19.98 3.90
C ILE A 208 7.67 -18.48 4.09
N ASN A 209 6.49 -18.02 4.53
CA ASN A 209 6.24 -16.61 4.78
C ASN A 209 7.15 -16.06 5.89
N TYR A 210 7.43 -16.86 6.92
CA TYR A 210 8.39 -16.52 7.97
C TYR A 210 9.76 -16.17 7.38
N PHE A 211 10.28 -16.94 6.42
CA PHE A 211 11.60 -16.68 5.83
C PHE A 211 11.59 -15.60 4.74
N THR A 212 10.47 -15.37 4.06
CA THR A 212 10.42 -14.45 2.91
C THR A 212 9.93 -13.05 3.25
N ILE A 213 9.15 -12.86 4.32
CA ILE A 213 8.41 -11.61 4.50
C ILE A 213 9.30 -10.39 4.70
N ASP A 214 10.44 -10.54 5.38
CA ASP A 214 11.39 -9.45 5.60
C ASP A 214 11.99 -8.97 4.26
N TYR A 215 12.44 -9.92 3.42
CA TYR A 215 12.91 -9.61 2.07
C TYR A 215 11.82 -8.92 1.24
N LEU A 216 10.59 -9.43 1.25
CA LEU A 216 9.48 -8.87 0.48
C LEU A 216 9.15 -7.43 0.91
N LEU A 217 9.18 -7.16 2.21
CA LEU A 217 9.00 -5.82 2.76
C LEU A 217 10.11 -4.88 2.28
N LEU A 218 11.37 -5.25 2.50
CA LEU A 218 12.52 -4.39 2.17
C LEU A 218 12.59 -4.13 0.66
N ASN A 219 12.38 -5.18 -0.14
CA ASN A 219 12.30 -5.05 -1.59
C ASN A 219 11.16 -4.10 -2.00
N SER A 220 9.97 -4.22 -1.40
CA SER A 220 8.87 -3.30 -1.67
C SER A 220 9.22 -1.85 -1.34
N LEU A 221 9.82 -1.59 -0.17
CA LEU A 221 10.22 -0.25 0.24
C LEU A 221 11.26 0.35 -0.72
N VAL A 222 12.33 -0.38 -1.03
CA VAL A 222 13.40 0.08 -1.92
C VAL A 222 12.88 0.33 -3.33
N MET A 223 12.10 -0.59 -3.89
CA MET A 223 11.53 -0.45 -5.24
C MET A 223 10.48 0.66 -5.33
N ASN A 224 9.89 1.08 -4.20
CA ASN A 224 9.04 2.26 -4.09
C ASN A 224 9.81 3.53 -3.69
N GLY A 225 11.16 3.50 -3.75
CA GLY A 225 12.04 4.65 -3.61
C GLY A 225 12.25 5.13 -2.18
N TYR A 226 12.00 4.27 -1.19
CA TYR A 226 12.36 4.56 0.20
C TYR A 226 13.82 4.20 0.47
N GLN A 227 14.50 5.03 1.25
CA GLN A 227 15.82 4.71 1.76
C GLN A 227 15.66 3.90 3.05
N VAL A 228 16.22 2.69 3.05
CA VAL A 228 16.21 1.79 4.21
C VAL A 228 17.65 1.61 4.69
N LYS A 229 17.92 1.95 5.95
CA LYS A 229 19.30 2.03 6.49
C LYS A 229 20.06 0.71 6.45
N GLU A 230 19.34 -0.40 6.60
CA GLU A 230 19.89 -1.76 6.64
C GLU A 230 20.12 -2.36 5.25
N VAL A 231 19.73 -1.67 4.17
CA VAL A 231 19.97 -2.12 2.80
C VAL A 231 21.24 -1.49 2.27
N GLU A 232 22.25 -2.32 2.02
CA GLU A 232 23.45 -1.92 1.29
C GLU A 232 23.13 -1.71 -0.19
N VAL A 233 23.48 -0.53 -0.71
CA VAL A 233 23.28 -0.19 -2.12
C VAL A 233 24.63 -0.19 -2.83
N LEU A 234 24.81 -1.13 -3.75
CA LEU A 234 25.95 -1.16 -4.65
C LEU A 234 25.63 -0.29 -5.89
N PRO A 235 26.27 0.88 -6.05
CA PRO A 235 25.96 1.79 -7.15
C PRO A 235 26.41 1.20 -8.50
N ALA A 236 25.60 1.39 -9.53
CA ALA A 236 25.99 1.05 -10.89
C ALA A 236 26.96 2.10 -11.45
N THR A 237 27.91 1.67 -12.29
CA THR A 237 29.00 2.52 -12.85
C THR A 237 28.71 3.06 -14.26
N TRP A 238 27.47 2.98 -14.73
CA TRP A 238 27.07 3.43 -16.07
C TRP A 238 26.37 4.80 -16.04
#